data_AF-A0A1F4Q047-F1
#
_entry.id   AF-A0A1F4Q047-F1
#
_cell.length_a   1.000
_cell.length_b   1.000
_cell.length_c   1.000
_cell.angle_alpha   90.00
_cell.angle_beta   90.00
_cell.angle_gamma   90.00
#
_symmetry.space_group_name_H-M   'P 1'
#
loop_
_entity.id
_entity.type
_entity.pdbx_description
1 polymer ?
#
loop_
_entity_poly.entity_id
_entity_poly.type
_entity_poly.pdbx_seq_one_letter_code
_entity_poly.pdbx_strand_id
1 'polypeptide(L)'
;MIGESINSAFEGKAGIKVVRDEACGGKQHIPLFLSENKKRENVICNVDLMVIKDNHISIIIEIEESNVKPTQICGKYLTSAISVCYFHAKENNKPVRMSKNVLFIQVLDNIKLPKGSVKIPQWIQIGERIKKVISDFHGTSVNKYELLFGNKGQFSGLEKALINKIEAHLT
;
A
#
# COMPACT_ATOMS: atom_id res chain seq x y z
N MET A 1 11.28 -11.40 -2.30
CA MET A 1 10.99 -10.06 -1.72
C MET A 1 9.49 -9.94 -1.49
N ILE A 2 9.01 -9.09 -0.55
CA ILE A 2 7.56 -8.97 -0.25
C ILE A 2 6.72 -8.78 -1.53
N GLY A 3 7.16 -7.91 -2.43
CA GLY A 3 6.49 -7.69 -3.71
C GLY A 3 6.37 -8.95 -4.59
N GLU A 4 7.41 -9.78 -4.63
CA GLU A 4 7.39 -11.06 -5.37
C GLU A 4 6.44 -12.05 -4.72
N SER A 5 6.47 -12.18 -3.39
CA SER A 5 5.59 -13.11 -2.66
C SER A 5 4.11 -12.76 -2.87
N ILE A 6 3.77 -11.47 -2.86
CA ILE A 6 2.41 -11.00 -3.21
C ILE A 6 2.12 -11.31 -4.67
N ASN A 7 3.01 -10.97 -5.61
CA ASN A 7 2.79 -11.25 -7.02
C ASN A 7 2.49 -12.75 -7.26
N SER A 8 3.30 -13.65 -6.72
CA SER A 8 3.12 -15.09 -6.85
C SER A 8 1.81 -15.59 -6.24
N ALA A 9 1.36 -15.01 -5.12
CA ALA A 9 0.10 -15.40 -4.46
C ALA A 9 -1.16 -15.03 -5.28
N PHE A 10 -1.04 -14.05 -6.19
CA PHE A 10 -2.16 -13.56 -7.00
C PHE A 10 -1.96 -13.77 -8.51
N GLU A 11 -0.84 -14.35 -8.93
CA GLU A 11 -0.57 -14.67 -10.32
C GLU A 11 -1.61 -15.67 -10.85
N GLY A 12 -2.15 -15.40 -12.04
CA GLY A 12 -3.20 -16.22 -12.66
C GLY A 12 -4.61 -16.06 -12.07
N LYS A 13 -4.79 -15.30 -10.97
CA LYS A 13 -6.14 -15.03 -10.43
C LYS A 13 -6.88 -14.04 -11.34
N ALA A 14 -8.05 -14.43 -11.83
CA ALA A 14 -8.83 -13.64 -12.77
C ALA A 14 -9.16 -12.24 -12.25
N GLY A 15 -8.91 -11.23 -13.10
CA GLY A 15 -9.17 -9.83 -12.80
C GLY A 15 -8.24 -9.19 -11.77
N ILE A 16 -7.24 -9.91 -11.22
CA ILE A 16 -6.27 -9.35 -10.26
C ILE A 16 -4.94 -9.09 -10.96
N LYS A 17 -4.38 -7.90 -10.73
CA LYS A 17 -3.05 -7.51 -11.18
C LYS A 17 -2.27 -6.85 -10.05
N VAL A 18 -1.07 -7.34 -9.79
CA VAL A 18 -0.13 -6.75 -8.83
C VAL A 18 0.85 -5.87 -9.60
N VAL A 19 0.92 -4.60 -9.24
CA VAL A 19 1.86 -3.61 -9.76
C VAL A 19 2.91 -3.35 -8.70
N ARG A 20 4.19 -3.35 -9.11
CA ARG A 20 5.34 -3.28 -8.21
C ARG A 20 6.29 -2.20 -8.64
N ASP A 21 6.81 -1.47 -7.66
CA ASP A 21 7.92 -0.56 -7.87
C ASP A 21 9.25 -1.32 -8.01
N GLU A 22 10.29 -0.65 -8.49
CA GLU A 22 11.62 -1.25 -8.70
C GLU A 22 12.25 -1.83 -7.41
N ALA A 23 12.12 -1.14 -6.27
CA ALA A 23 12.59 -1.61 -4.97
C ALA A 23 11.83 -2.85 -4.48
N CYS A 24 10.62 -3.08 -4.99
CA CYS A 24 9.81 -4.27 -4.76
C CYS A 24 9.94 -5.35 -5.86
N GLY A 25 10.94 -5.25 -6.75
CA GLY A 25 11.19 -6.21 -7.84
C GLY A 25 10.32 -5.99 -9.08
N GLY A 26 9.73 -4.80 -9.21
CA GLY A 26 9.05 -4.32 -10.40
C GLY A 26 10.00 -3.74 -11.43
N LYS A 27 9.45 -3.02 -12.40
CA LYS A 27 10.18 -2.42 -13.54
C LYS A 27 9.74 -0.99 -13.84
N GLN A 28 9.13 -0.32 -12.86
CA GLN A 28 8.54 1.00 -13.05
C GLN A 28 8.26 1.67 -11.71
N HIS A 29 8.03 2.98 -11.71
CA HIS A 29 7.40 3.66 -10.58
C HIS A 29 5.86 3.53 -10.63
N ILE A 30 5.21 3.76 -9.50
CA ILE A 30 3.75 3.72 -9.38
C ILE A 30 3.20 5.10 -8.94
N PRO A 31 3.19 6.11 -9.84
CA PRO A 31 2.69 7.44 -9.52
C PRO A 31 1.15 7.48 -9.44
N LEU A 32 0.63 8.04 -8.36
CA LEU A 32 -0.79 8.37 -8.20
C LEU A 32 -1.05 9.82 -8.65
N PHE A 33 -2.24 10.04 -9.22
CA PHE A 33 -2.61 11.31 -9.84
C PHE A 33 -3.88 11.91 -9.23
N LEU A 34 -3.93 13.23 -9.12
CA LEU A 34 -5.10 14.01 -8.68
C LEU A 34 -6.24 14.06 -9.70
N SER A 35 -5.97 13.77 -10.97
CA SER A 35 -6.98 13.77 -12.03
C SER A 35 -6.63 12.81 -13.15
N GLU A 36 -7.62 12.54 -14.01
CA GLU A 36 -7.47 11.71 -15.22
C GLU A 36 -6.75 12.44 -16.37
N ASN A 37 -6.13 13.59 -16.09
CA ASN A 37 -5.26 14.27 -17.02
C ASN A 37 -3.80 13.91 -16.71
N LYS A 38 -3.17 13.11 -17.57
CA LYS A 38 -1.79 12.63 -17.37
C LYS A 38 -0.78 13.77 -17.58
N LYS A 39 -0.59 14.58 -16.54
CA LYS A 39 0.40 15.65 -16.45
C LYS A 39 1.23 15.54 -15.19
N ARG A 40 2.46 16.05 -15.24
CA ARG A 40 3.39 16.04 -14.10
C ARG A 40 2.85 16.80 -12.89
N GLU A 41 2.14 17.91 -13.12
CA GLU A 41 1.49 18.71 -12.06
C GLU A 41 0.41 17.94 -11.28
N ASN A 42 -0.14 16.87 -11.86
CA ASN A 42 -1.15 16.03 -11.21
C ASN A 42 -0.54 14.87 -10.42
N VAL A 43 0.77 14.59 -10.53
CA VAL A 43 1.43 13.52 -9.78
C VAL A 43 1.56 13.94 -8.33
N ILE A 44 1.05 13.14 -7.39
CA ILE A 44 1.06 13.50 -5.97
C ILE A 44 2.00 12.63 -5.12
N CYS A 45 2.09 11.33 -5.40
CA CYS A 45 3.00 10.43 -4.71
C CYS A 45 3.32 9.18 -5.53
N ASN A 46 4.39 8.48 -5.18
CA ASN A 46 4.70 7.15 -5.68
C ASN A 46 4.52 6.14 -4.55
N VAL A 47 3.86 5.04 -4.83
CA VAL A 47 3.64 3.92 -3.89
C VAL A 47 4.52 2.72 -4.27
N ASP A 48 4.76 1.83 -3.32
CA ASP A 48 5.68 0.70 -3.52
C ASP A 48 4.99 -0.48 -4.20
N LEU A 49 3.75 -0.78 -3.81
CA LEU A 49 2.92 -1.78 -4.47
C LEU A 49 1.48 -1.31 -4.62
N MET A 50 0.80 -1.87 -5.61
CA MET A 50 -0.60 -1.61 -5.87
C MET A 50 -1.28 -2.88 -6.38
N VAL A 51 -2.49 -3.15 -5.89
CA VAL A 51 -3.32 -4.25 -6.40
C VAL A 51 -4.51 -3.65 -7.13
N ILE A 52 -4.62 -4.03 -8.41
CA ILE A 52 -5.73 -3.68 -9.28
C ILE A 52 -6.65 -4.90 -9.35
N LYS A 53 -7.95 -4.71 -9.08
CA LYS A 53 -9.00 -5.71 -9.24
C LYS A 53 -10.05 -5.15 -10.18
N ASP A 54 -10.41 -5.92 -11.20
CA ASP A 54 -11.45 -5.58 -12.19
C ASP A 54 -11.27 -4.15 -12.74
N ASN A 55 -10.03 -3.83 -13.12
CA ASN A 55 -9.59 -2.54 -13.65
C ASN A 55 -9.73 -1.33 -12.71
N HIS A 56 -9.81 -1.56 -11.40
CA HIS A 56 -9.80 -0.52 -10.38
C HIS A 56 -8.70 -0.77 -9.34
N ILE A 57 -8.06 0.30 -8.87
CA ILE A 57 -7.13 0.24 -7.74
C ILE A 57 -7.94 -0.14 -6.51
N SER A 58 -7.62 -1.27 -5.88
CA SER A 58 -8.34 -1.76 -4.70
C SER A 58 -7.46 -1.76 -3.45
N ILE A 59 -6.14 -1.85 -3.62
CA ILE A 59 -5.19 -1.85 -2.50
C ILE A 59 -3.95 -1.05 -2.89
N ILE A 60 -3.47 -0.26 -1.94
CA ILE A 60 -2.19 0.46 -2.00
C ILE A 60 -1.32 -0.06 -0.85
N ILE A 61 -0.05 -0.34 -1.13
CA ILE A 61 0.89 -0.80 -0.11
C ILE A 61 2.14 0.09 -0.14
N GLU A 62 2.51 0.53 1.05
CA GLU A 62 3.68 1.35 1.35
C GLU A 62 4.61 0.54 2.26
N ILE A 63 5.90 0.46 1.94
CA ILE A 63 6.92 -0.23 2.72
C ILE A 63 7.93 0.80 3.23
N GLU A 64 7.96 0.98 4.53
CA GLU A 64 8.89 1.90 5.19
C GLU A 64 10.05 1.14 5.84
N GLU A 65 11.27 1.61 5.61
CA GLU A 65 12.47 1.03 6.20
C GLU A 65 12.56 1.26 7.71
N SER A 66 13.35 0.43 8.38
CA SER A 66 13.63 0.55 9.80
C SER A 66 14.09 1.96 10.21
N ASN A 67 13.68 2.39 11.41
CA ASN A 67 13.89 3.72 11.99
C ASN A 67 12.86 4.80 11.60
N VAL A 68 11.69 4.38 11.14
CA VAL A 68 10.48 5.22 10.99
C VAL A 68 10.24 6.08 12.23
N LYS A 69 10.13 7.39 12.03
CA LYS A 69 9.65 8.36 13.03
C LYS A 69 8.11 8.26 13.11
N PRO A 70 7.49 8.53 14.27
CA PRO A 70 6.03 8.50 14.39
C PRO A 70 5.30 9.31 13.32
N THR A 71 5.85 10.45 12.89
CA THR A 71 5.29 11.32 11.85
C THR A 71 5.32 10.73 10.43
N GLN A 72 6.08 9.67 10.20
CA GLN A 72 6.12 8.95 8.92
C GLN A 72 5.08 7.82 8.86
N ILE A 73 4.54 7.41 10.00
CA ILE A 73 3.40 6.49 10.03
C ILE A 73 2.18 7.26 9.52
N CYS A 74 1.47 6.69 8.55
CA CYS A 74 0.43 7.35 7.76
C CYS A 74 0.95 8.43 6.79
N GLY A 75 2.27 8.52 6.54
CA GLY A 75 2.88 9.63 5.79
C GLY A 75 2.31 9.85 4.39
N LYS A 76 2.18 8.79 3.58
CA LYS A 76 1.60 8.88 2.22
C LYS A 76 0.08 8.63 2.16
N TYR A 77 -0.57 8.39 3.29
CA TYR A 77 -2.00 8.07 3.30
C TYR A 77 -2.85 9.16 2.66
N LEU A 78 -2.71 10.42 3.11
CA LEU A 78 -3.56 11.52 2.63
C LEU A 78 -3.38 11.75 1.13
N THR A 79 -2.13 11.73 0.66
CA THR A 79 -1.82 11.88 -0.78
C THR A 79 -2.40 10.74 -1.61
N SER A 80 -2.40 9.52 -1.09
CA SER A 80 -3.10 8.39 -1.73
C SER A 80 -4.62 8.55 -1.66
N ALA A 81 -5.17 8.98 -0.53
CA ALA A 81 -6.61 9.10 -0.30
C ALA A 81 -7.28 10.16 -1.20
N ILE A 82 -6.57 11.23 -1.54
CA ILE A 82 -7.08 12.29 -2.44
C ILE A 82 -6.73 12.05 -3.92
N SER A 83 -5.98 10.99 -4.24
CA SER A 83 -5.69 10.65 -5.61
C SER A 83 -6.87 9.94 -6.28
N VAL A 84 -6.99 10.09 -7.60
CA VAL A 84 -8.13 9.62 -8.40
C VAL A 84 -7.75 8.41 -9.24
N CYS A 85 -6.53 8.37 -9.77
CA CYS A 85 -6.12 7.33 -10.71
C CYS A 85 -4.61 7.07 -10.76
N TYR A 86 -4.27 6.01 -11.47
CA TYR A 86 -2.93 5.60 -11.88
C TYR A 86 -2.87 5.47 -13.40
N PHE A 87 -1.71 5.76 -14.00
CA PHE A 87 -1.46 5.58 -15.44
C PHE A 87 -0.34 4.58 -15.67
N HIS A 88 -0.59 3.59 -16.52
CA HIS A 88 0.42 2.60 -16.89
C HIS A 88 0.67 2.60 -18.40
N ALA A 89 1.94 2.60 -18.80
CA ALA A 89 2.33 2.54 -20.21
C ALA A 89 1.78 1.30 -20.93
N LYS A 90 1.87 0.11 -20.30
CA LYS A 90 1.28 -1.15 -20.79
C LYS A 90 -0.24 -1.13 -20.89
N GLU A 91 -0.93 -0.21 -20.22
CA GLU A 91 -2.38 -0.02 -20.31
C GLU A 91 -2.74 1.10 -21.30
N ASN A 92 -1.92 1.31 -22.33
CA ASN A 92 -2.08 2.36 -23.33
C ASN A 92 -2.26 3.77 -22.73
N ASN A 93 -1.66 4.02 -21.56
CA ASN A 93 -1.85 5.26 -20.80
C ASN A 93 -3.32 5.61 -20.50
N LYS A 94 -4.20 4.61 -20.38
CA LYS A 94 -5.55 4.82 -19.86
C LYS A 94 -5.50 4.97 -18.33
N PRO A 95 -6.36 5.82 -17.75
CA PRO A 95 -6.45 5.95 -16.31
C PRO A 95 -7.07 4.68 -15.69
N VAL A 96 -6.41 4.13 -14.68
CA VAL A 96 -6.97 3.11 -13.78
C VAL A 96 -7.47 3.83 -12.54
N ARG A 97 -8.79 3.90 -12.37
CA ARG A 97 -9.44 4.64 -11.28
C ARG A 97 -9.33 3.91 -9.94
N MET A 98 -9.47 4.65 -8.85
CA MET A 98 -9.72 4.05 -7.55
C MET A 98 -11.08 3.34 -7.48
N SER A 99 -11.11 2.20 -6.81
CA SER A 99 -12.34 1.60 -6.31
C SER A 99 -12.98 2.52 -5.27
N LYS A 100 -14.28 2.34 -4.99
CA LYS A 100 -14.97 3.03 -3.89
C LYS A 100 -14.45 2.60 -2.50
N ASN A 101 -13.73 1.49 -2.43
CA ASN A 101 -13.26 0.88 -1.20
C ASN A 101 -11.81 0.41 -1.38
N VAL A 102 -10.87 1.34 -1.15
CA VAL A 102 -9.44 1.09 -1.24
C VAL A 102 -8.86 0.87 0.16
N LEU A 103 -8.12 -0.22 0.30
CA LEU A 103 -7.34 -0.52 1.49
C LEU A 103 -5.91 0.03 1.33
N PHE A 104 -5.47 0.83 2.29
CA PHE A 104 -4.08 1.26 2.41
C PHE A 104 -3.36 0.40 3.45
N ILE A 105 -2.30 -0.28 3.06
CA ILE A 105 -1.48 -1.08 3.96
C ILE A 105 -0.11 -0.45 4.08
N GLN A 106 0.30 -0.06 5.29
CA GLN A 106 1.66 0.37 5.57
C GLN A 106 2.41 -0.76 6.27
N VAL A 107 3.58 -1.11 5.75
CA VAL A 107 4.45 -2.16 6.28
C VAL A 107 5.70 -1.49 6.84
N LEU A 108 5.96 -1.65 8.13
CA LEU A 108 7.16 -1.13 8.79
C LEU A 108 8.18 -2.25 8.99
N ASP A 109 9.38 -2.07 8.45
CA ASP A 109 10.48 -3.01 8.69
C ASP A 109 11.03 -2.86 10.11
N ASN A 110 11.13 -3.99 10.82
CA ASN A 110 11.69 -4.03 12.17
C ASN A 110 13.12 -4.62 12.26
N ILE A 111 13.76 -4.94 11.12
CA ILE A 111 15.06 -5.65 11.09
C ILE A 111 16.19 -4.90 11.82
N LYS A 112 16.24 -3.57 11.73
CA LYS A 112 17.27 -2.75 12.40
C LYS A 112 16.83 -2.22 13.76
N LEU A 113 15.73 -2.71 14.33
CA LEU A 113 15.33 -2.28 15.67
C LEU A 113 16.21 -2.96 16.74
N PRO A 114 16.71 -2.20 17.73
CA PRO A 114 17.46 -2.79 18.83
C PRO A 114 16.54 -3.69 19.68
N LYS A 115 17.13 -4.73 20.26
CA LYS A 115 16.44 -5.58 21.24
C LYS A 115 15.88 -4.71 22.38
N GLY A 116 14.62 -4.93 22.75
CA GLY A 116 13.95 -4.13 23.79
C GLY A 116 13.40 -2.78 23.33
N SER A 117 13.43 -2.49 22.02
CA SER A 117 12.82 -1.28 21.47
C SER A 117 11.33 -1.18 21.80
N VAL A 118 10.91 -0.02 22.30
CA VAL A 118 9.49 0.32 22.55
C VAL A 118 8.75 0.75 21.28
N LYS A 119 9.41 0.76 20.12
CA LYS A 119 8.77 1.18 18.86
C LYS A 119 7.62 0.27 18.45
N ILE A 120 7.71 -1.05 18.64
CA ILE A 120 6.61 -1.96 18.27
C ILE A 120 5.33 -1.64 19.06
N PRO A 121 5.34 -1.56 20.41
CA PRO A 121 4.18 -1.10 21.17
C PRO A 121 3.67 0.29 20.75
N GLN A 122 4.59 1.22 20.43
CA GLN A 122 4.23 2.55 19.95
C GLN A 122 3.52 2.49 18.58
N TRP A 123 4.02 1.70 17.63
CA TRP A 123 3.44 1.52 16.31
C TRP A 123 2.04 0.91 16.39
N ILE A 124 1.84 -0.09 17.25
CA ILE A 124 0.51 -0.66 17.50
C ILE A 124 -0.47 0.43 17.96
N GLN A 125 -0.10 1.21 18.98
CA GLN A 125 -0.97 2.28 19.49
C GLN A 125 -1.27 3.35 18.45
N ILE A 126 -0.28 3.73 17.64
CA ILE A 126 -0.45 4.71 16.57
C ILE A 126 -1.38 4.15 15.48
N GLY A 127 -1.15 2.91 15.04
CA GLY A 127 -1.95 2.25 14.01
C GLY A 127 -3.42 2.15 14.41
N GLU A 128 -3.73 1.74 15.63
CA GLU A 128 -5.11 1.65 16.12
C GLU A 128 -5.79 3.03 16.21
N ARG A 129 -5.06 4.08 16.60
CA ARG A 129 -5.59 5.46 16.61
C ARG A 129 -5.84 5.97 15.19
N ILE A 130 -4.94 5.69 14.25
CA ILE A 130 -5.10 6.07 12.84
C ILE A 130 -6.33 5.38 12.24
N LYS A 131 -6.50 4.07 12.46
CA LYS A 131 -7.66 3.31 11.99
C LYS A 131 -8.97 3.95 12.42
N LYS A 132 -9.05 4.36 13.70
CA LYS A 132 -10.23 5.05 14.24
C LYS A 132 -10.47 6.40 13.57
N VAL A 133 -9.42 7.20 13.36
CA VAL A 133 -9.56 8.50 12.68
C VAL A 133 -10.02 8.33 11.22
N ILE A 134 -9.48 7.33 10.52
CA ILE A 134 -9.81 7.04 9.13
C ILE A 134 -11.23 6.49 8.98
N SER A 135 -11.71 5.65 9.92
CA SER A 135 -13.09 5.16 9.87
C SER A 135 -14.13 6.28 9.98
N ASP A 136 -13.77 7.37 10.64
CA ASP A 136 -14.60 8.56 10.81
C ASP A 136 -14.42 9.57 9.66
N PHE A 137 -13.43 9.35 8.78
CA PHE A 137 -13.11 10.21 7.66
C PHE A 137 -13.87 9.76 6.40
N HIS A 138 -14.82 10.58 5.95
CA HIS A 138 -15.65 10.29 4.78
C HIS A 138 -15.22 11.10 3.56
N GLY A 139 -15.62 10.61 2.37
CA GLY A 139 -15.40 11.32 1.10
C GLY A 139 -14.13 10.93 0.35
N THR A 140 -13.36 9.95 0.83
CA THR A 140 -12.20 9.38 0.12
C THR A 140 -12.43 7.93 -0.28
N SER A 141 -11.84 7.53 -1.40
CA SER A 141 -11.84 6.14 -1.87
C SER A 141 -11.01 5.23 -0.98
N VAL A 142 -9.92 5.74 -0.42
CA VAL A 142 -9.14 5.07 0.62
C VAL A 142 -9.85 5.29 1.94
N ASN A 143 -10.49 4.24 2.45
CA ASN A 143 -11.33 4.29 3.65
C ASN A 143 -11.05 3.13 4.63
N LYS A 144 -10.02 2.32 4.32
CA LYS A 144 -9.47 1.32 5.24
C LYS A 144 -7.96 1.49 5.34
N TYR A 145 -7.45 1.26 6.53
CA TYR A 145 -6.01 1.35 6.82
C TYR A 145 -5.55 0.16 7.66
N GLU A 146 -4.40 -0.39 7.31
CA GLU A 146 -3.72 -1.42 8.08
C GLU A 146 -2.26 -1.06 8.27
N LEU A 147 -1.77 -1.22 9.49
CA LEU A 147 -0.37 -1.08 9.83
C LEU A 147 0.18 -2.46 10.21
N LEU A 148 1.13 -2.95 9.42
CA LEU A 148 1.83 -4.20 9.65
C LEU A 148 3.29 -3.90 9.96
N PHE A 149 3.95 -4.79 10.68
CA PHE A 149 5.38 -4.70 10.93
C PHE A 149 6.01 -6.08 11.04
N GLY A 150 7.27 -6.19 10.66
CA GLY A 150 8.01 -7.44 10.68
C GLY A 150 9.35 -7.30 9.98
N ASN A 151 10.19 -8.34 10.07
CA ASN A 151 11.45 -8.40 9.33
C ASN A 151 11.41 -9.54 8.31
N LYS A 152 12.31 -9.41 7.34
CA LYS A 152 12.64 -10.44 6.36
C LYS A 152 13.13 -11.75 7.04
N GLY A 153 13.81 -11.71 8.18
CA GLY A 153 14.26 -12.94 8.87
C GLY A 153 13.12 -13.85 9.38
N GLN A 154 11.92 -13.32 9.59
CA GLN A 154 10.74 -14.00 10.15
C GLN A 154 9.67 -14.31 9.07
N PHE A 155 10.12 -14.58 7.84
CA PHE A 155 9.35 -14.53 6.58
C PHE A 155 8.06 -15.37 6.45
N SER A 156 7.63 -16.17 7.43
CA SER A 156 6.33 -16.87 7.34
C SER A 156 5.15 -16.06 7.87
N GLY A 157 5.36 -15.14 8.82
CA GLY A 157 4.28 -14.44 9.51
C GLY A 157 3.75 -13.21 8.75
N LEU A 158 4.65 -12.29 8.39
CA LEU A 158 4.28 -11.01 7.78
C LEU A 158 3.71 -11.19 6.36
N GLU A 159 4.34 -12.01 5.53
CA GLU A 159 3.86 -12.27 4.17
C GLU A 159 2.47 -12.90 4.19
N LYS A 160 2.29 -13.92 5.04
CA LYS A 160 0.98 -14.55 5.23
C LYS A 160 -0.05 -13.56 5.73
N ALA A 161 0.29 -12.72 6.72
CA ALA A 161 -0.62 -11.70 7.21
C ALA A 161 -1.01 -10.70 6.11
N LEU A 162 -0.05 -10.25 5.31
CA LEU A 162 -0.27 -9.34 4.20
C LEU A 162 -1.14 -9.96 3.11
N ILE A 163 -0.83 -11.19 2.68
CA ILE A 163 -1.64 -11.94 1.70
C ILE A 163 -3.06 -12.12 2.23
N ASN A 164 -3.24 -12.56 3.48
CA ASN A 164 -4.56 -12.72 4.07
C ASN A 164 -5.36 -11.41 4.10
N LYS A 165 -4.72 -10.28 4.40
CA LYS A 165 -5.36 -8.95 4.39
C LYS A 165 -5.75 -8.53 2.99
N ILE A 166 -4.91 -8.81 2.00
CA ILE A 166 -5.21 -8.57 0.58
C ILE A 166 -6.40 -9.44 0.16
N GLU A 167 -6.35 -10.75 0.41
CA GLU A 167 -7.43 -11.68 0.05
C GLU A 167 -8.76 -11.28 0.68
N ALA A 168 -8.78 -11.04 1.99
CA ALA A 168 -10.00 -10.66 2.71
C ALA A 168 -10.62 -9.32 2.24
N HIS A 169 -9.83 -8.45 1.59
CA HIS A 169 -10.36 -7.20 1.01
C HIS A 169 -10.80 -7.35 -0.44
N LEU A 170 -10.28 -8.34 -1.16
CA LEU A 170 -10.63 -8.60 -2.57
C LEU A 170 -11.82 -9.55 -2.74
N THR A 171 -12.22 -10.26 -1.67
CA THR A 171 -13.46 -11.07 -1.58
C THR A 171 -14.63 -10.23 -1.13
#